data_AF-A0AAW3D8Y0-F1
#
_entry.id   AF-A0AAW3D8Y0-F1
#
_cell.length_a   1.000
_cell.length_b   1.000
_cell.length_c   1.000
_cell.angle_alpha   90.00
_cell.angle_beta   90.00
_cell.angle_gamma   90.00
#
_symmetry.space_group_name_H-M   'P 1'
#
loop_
_entity.id
_entity.type
_entity.pdbx_description
1 polymer ?
#
loop_
_entity_poly.entity_id
_entity_poly.type
_entity_poly.pdbx_seq_one_letter_code
_entity_poly.pdbx_strand_id
1 'polypeptide(L)'
;MISSKIKYLLATSILLNIIANWWGIINMSHNLGIIESILANSIIYQIAIVLCLFICFKKNIKLFFISFFIFSSYFLLTSPSLGVDSIKMLYYLFFWKYFNIQAYLFYLSSWLMPIISLIGVIFQIQEYKKSKNVIK
;
A
#
# COMPACT_ATOMS: atom_id res chain seq x y z
N MET A 1 2.14 21.93 1.32
CA MET A 1 2.36 21.58 -0.11
C MET A 1 3.10 20.25 -0.28
N ILE A 2 4.06 19.89 0.59
CA ILE A 2 4.77 18.60 0.50
C ILE A 2 3.87 17.45 0.99
N SER A 3 3.15 17.65 2.11
CA SER A 3 2.18 16.68 2.64
C SER A 3 1.11 16.24 1.61
N SER A 4 0.63 17.16 0.76
CA SER A 4 -0.32 16.81 -0.31
C SER A 4 0.30 15.95 -1.41
N LYS A 5 1.54 16.22 -1.83
CA LYS A 5 2.26 15.39 -2.82
C LYS A 5 2.46 13.96 -2.32
N ILE A 6 2.81 13.80 -1.04
CA ILE A 6 2.99 12.48 -0.41
C ILE A 6 1.65 11.73 -0.36
N LYS A 7 0.54 12.41 -0.05
CA LYS A 7 -0.80 11.82 -0.11
C LYS A 7 -1.15 11.31 -1.52
N TYR A 8 -0.81 12.07 -2.56
CA TYR A 8 -1.03 11.62 -3.94
C TYR A 8 -0.19 10.38 -4.28
N LEU A 9 1.10 10.38 -3.95
CA LEU A 9 1.96 9.22 -4.15
C LEU A 9 1.42 7.98 -3.42
N LEU A 10 0.99 8.15 -2.17
CA LEU A 10 0.41 7.07 -1.38
C LEU A 10 -0.89 6.56 -2.01
N ALA A 11 -1.77 7.46 -2.43
CA ALA A 11 -3.01 7.10 -3.13
C ALA A 11 -2.73 6.34 -4.43
N THR A 12 -1.72 6.73 -5.20
CA THR A 12 -1.30 6.02 -6.41
C THR A 12 -0.79 4.61 -6.08
N SER A 13 0.03 4.45 -5.04
CA SER A 13 0.48 3.11 -4.60
C SER A 13 -0.68 2.23 -4.16
N ILE A 14 -1.65 2.79 -3.42
CA ILE A 14 -2.86 2.08 -3.02
C ILE A 14 -3.68 1.64 -4.24
N LEU A 15 -3.90 2.54 -5.20
CA LEU A 15 -4.64 2.23 -6.44
C LEU A 15 -3.96 1.13 -7.25
N LEU A 16 -2.63 1.19 -7.40
CA LEU A 16 -1.87 0.13 -8.08
C LEU A 16 -2.03 -1.21 -7.38
N ASN A 17 -2.02 -1.23 -6.05
CA ASN A 17 -2.22 -2.45 -5.27
C ASN A 17 -3.64 -3.01 -5.47
N ILE A 18 -4.66 -2.16 -5.46
CA ILE A 18 -6.06 -2.55 -5.72
C ILE A 18 -6.16 -3.18 -7.12
N ILE A 19 -5.64 -2.51 -8.16
CA ILE A 19 -5.69 -3.01 -9.53
C ILE A 19 -4.98 -4.37 -9.66
N ALA A 20 -3.79 -4.50 -9.07
CA ALA A 20 -3.03 -5.74 -9.15
C ALA A 20 -3.74 -6.92 -8.44
N ASN A 21 -4.39 -6.67 -7.31
CA ASN A 21 -5.18 -7.68 -6.61
C ASN A 21 -6.45 -8.08 -7.39
N TRP A 22 -7.21 -7.12 -7.92
CA TRP A 22 -8.41 -7.41 -8.72
C TRP A 22 -8.09 -8.16 -9.99
N TRP A 23 -6.99 -7.80 -10.67
CA TRP A 23 -6.52 -8.56 -11.81
C TRP A 23 -6.17 -10.00 -11.42
N GLY A 24 -5.57 -10.21 -10.26
CA GLY A 24 -5.33 -11.56 -9.72
C GLY A 24 -6.60 -12.36 -9.50
N ILE A 25 -7.63 -11.75 -8.91
CA ILE A 25 -8.93 -12.39 -8.72
C ILE A 25 -9.55 -12.78 -10.06
N ILE A 26 -9.55 -11.87 -11.04
CA ILE A 26 -10.11 -12.14 -12.37
C ILE A 26 -9.39 -13.32 -13.02
N ASN A 27 -8.05 -13.33 -13.00
CA ASN A 27 -7.25 -14.41 -13.59
C ASN A 27 -7.53 -15.76 -12.91
N MET A 28 -7.63 -15.80 -11.57
CA MET A 28 -7.96 -17.03 -10.85
C MET A 28 -9.40 -17.48 -11.10
N SER A 29 -10.32 -16.53 -11.30
CA SER A 29 -11.74 -16.83 -11.48
C SER A 29 -12.05 -17.60 -12.76
N HIS A 30 -11.20 -17.48 -13.77
CA HIS A 30 -11.31 -18.30 -14.99
C HIS A 30 -11.05 -19.79 -14.73
N ASN A 31 -10.28 -20.14 -13.69
CA ASN A 31 -9.89 -21.51 -13.39
C ASN A 31 -10.67 -22.13 -12.22
N LEU A 32 -10.93 -21.34 -11.17
CA LEU A 32 -11.56 -21.79 -9.92
C LEU A 32 -13.00 -21.26 -9.77
N GLY A 33 -13.44 -20.36 -10.64
CA GLY A 33 -14.68 -19.62 -10.43
C GLY A 33 -14.53 -18.45 -9.44
N ILE A 34 -15.52 -17.57 -9.47
CA ILE A 34 -15.46 -16.24 -8.82
C ILE A 34 -15.43 -16.36 -7.28
N ILE A 35 -16.25 -17.22 -6.71
CA ILE A 35 -16.40 -17.35 -5.25
C ILE A 35 -15.08 -17.86 -4.63
N GLU A 36 -14.50 -18.90 -5.21
CA GLU A 36 -13.26 -19.52 -4.73
C GLU A 36 -12.07 -18.54 -4.86
N SER A 37 -12.05 -17.77 -5.95
CA SER A 37 -11.01 -16.75 -6.19
C SER A 37 -11.08 -15.58 -5.22
N ILE A 38 -12.29 -15.20 -4.80
CA ILE A 38 -12.51 -14.17 -3.78
C ILE A 38 -12.09 -14.67 -2.39
N LEU A 39 -12.46 -15.91 -2.04
CA LEU A 39 -12.07 -16.52 -0.76
C LEU A 39 -10.55 -16.68 -0.67
N ALA A 40 -9.90 -17.06 -1.76
CA ALA A 40 -8.45 -17.18 -1.84
C ALA A 40 -7.71 -15.84 -1.66
N ASN A 41 -8.29 -14.72 -2.11
CA ASN A 41 -7.66 -13.38 -2.06
C ASN A 41 -8.06 -12.53 -0.84
N SER A 42 -8.54 -13.17 0.24
CA SER A 42 -8.97 -12.55 1.52
C SER A 42 -9.57 -11.14 1.39
N ILE A 43 -10.84 -11.10 0.97
CA ILE A 43 -11.67 -9.90 0.73
C ILE A 43 -11.56 -8.80 1.81
N ILE A 44 -11.34 -9.19 3.07
CA ILE A 44 -11.18 -8.28 4.21
C ILE A 44 -10.04 -7.29 3.96
N TYR A 45 -8.94 -7.74 3.35
CA TYR A 45 -7.80 -6.89 3.04
C TYR A 45 -8.12 -5.86 1.97
N GLN A 46 -8.89 -6.25 0.95
CA GLN A 46 -9.32 -5.30 -0.08
C GLN A 46 -10.23 -4.21 0.48
N ILE A 47 -11.17 -4.59 1.34
CA ILE A 47 -12.06 -3.63 2.02
C ILE A 47 -11.23 -2.65 2.86
N ALA A 48 -10.24 -3.15 3.63
CA ALA A 48 -9.36 -2.31 4.42
C ALA A 48 -8.55 -1.33 3.55
N ILE A 49 -7.97 -1.81 2.43
CA ILE A 49 -7.18 -0.98 1.50
C ILE A 49 -8.06 0.12 0.85
N VAL A 50 -9.30 -0.19 0.47
CA VAL A 50 -10.25 0.78 -0.09
C VAL A 50 -10.67 1.83 0.96
N LEU A 51 -10.95 1.41 2.19
CA LEU A 51 -11.23 2.34 3.30
C LEU A 51 -10.03 3.26 3.55
N CYS A 52 -8.80 2.73 3.51
CA CYS A 52 -7.60 3.53 3.66
C CYS A 52 -7.45 4.56 2.53
N LEU A 53 -7.80 4.23 1.28
CA LEU A 53 -7.81 5.19 0.17
C LEU A 53 -8.77 6.36 0.45
N PHE A 54 -9.98 6.08 0.94
CA PHE A 54 -10.95 7.13 1.29
C PHE A 54 -10.45 8.04 2.42
N ILE A 55 -9.80 7.44 3.42
CA ILE A 55 -9.20 8.15 4.56
C ILE A 55 -8.03 9.05 4.12
N CYS A 56 -7.23 8.65 3.12
CA CYS A 56 -6.13 9.46 2.58
C CYS A 56 -6.57 10.88 2.18
N PHE A 57 -7.76 10.99 1.59
CA PHE A 57 -8.30 12.25 1.07
C PHE A 57 -9.06 13.08 2.12
N LYS A 58 -9.29 12.54 3.33
CA LYS A 58 -9.90 13.30 4.42
C LYS A 58 -8.90 14.30 5.00
N LYS A 59 -9.26 15.59 5.00
CA LYS A 59 -8.32 16.69 5.31
C LYS A 59 -7.81 16.75 6.76
N ASN A 60 -8.48 16.11 7.73
CA ASN A 60 -8.31 16.44 9.16
C ASN A 60 -7.66 15.37 10.06
N ILE A 61 -7.00 14.36 9.49
CA ILE A 61 -6.46 13.25 10.31
C ILE A 61 -5.02 13.56 10.73
N LYS A 62 -4.86 14.08 11.94
CA LYS A 62 -3.57 14.49 12.54
C LYS A 62 -2.54 13.38 12.69
N LEU A 63 -2.92 12.11 12.57
CA LEU A 63 -1.99 10.98 12.69
C LEU A 63 -2.03 10.06 11.47
N PHE A 64 -2.54 10.55 10.34
CA PHE A 64 -2.82 9.76 9.15
C PHE A 64 -1.62 8.92 8.70
N PHE A 65 -0.46 9.56 8.49
CA PHE A 65 0.74 8.88 8.01
C PHE A 65 1.27 7.87 9.03
N ILE A 66 1.14 8.15 10.33
CA ILE A 66 1.58 7.25 11.40
C ILE A 66 0.67 6.01 11.43
N SER A 67 -0.65 6.21 11.46
CA SER A 67 -1.61 5.10 11.44
C SER A 67 -1.45 4.24 10.18
N PHE A 68 -1.23 4.87 9.04
CA PHE A 68 -1.07 4.17 7.78
C PHE A 68 0.27 3.42 7.73
N PHE A 69 1.36 4.03 8.22
CA PHE A 69 2.65 3.35 8.32
C PHE A 69 2.56 2.08 9.16
N ILE A 70 1.93 2.14 10.34
CA ILE A 70 1.71 0.97 11.20
C ILE A 70 0.88 -0.09 10.48
N PHE A 71 -0.26 0.30 9.89
CA PHE A 71 -1.14 -0.61 9.18
C PHE A 71 -0.46 -1.30 7.99
N SER A 72 0.19 -0.52 7.12
CA SER A 72 0.84 -1.03 5.91
C SER A 72 2.08 -1.87 6.23
N SER A 73 2.84 -1.52 7.27
CA SER A 73 3.97 -2.34 7.73
C SER A 73 3.49 -3.65 8.35
N TYR A 74 2.45 -3.60 9.18
CA TYR A 74 1.83 -4.80 9.74
C TYR A 74 1.33 -5.73 8.63
N PHE A 75 0.61 -5.19 7.64
CA PHE A 75 0.11 -5.96 6.50
C PHE A 75 1.24 -6.59 5.68
N LEU A 76 2.28 -5.81 5.38
CA LEU A 76 3.45 -6.30 4.63
C LEU A 76 4.17 -7.45 5.34
N LEU A 77 4.20 -7.45 6.67
CA LEU A 77 4.90 -8.46 7.47
C LEU A 77 4.06 -9.68 7.82
N THR A 78 2.74 -9.55 7.88
CA THR A 78 1.83 -10.62 8.36
C THR A 78 1.03 -11.29 7.26
N SER A 79 0.89 -10.68 6.08
CA SER A 79 0.19 -11.30 4.95
C SER A 79 0.97 -12.53 4.45
N PRO A 80 0.32 -13.69 4.23
CA PRO A 80 1.00 -14.93 3.80
C PRO A 80 1.74 -14.80 2.46
N SER A 81 1.28 -13.90 1.60
CA SER A 81 1.88 -13.66 0.28
C SER A 81 2.95 -12.57 0.30
N LEU A 82 3.06 -11.81 1.40
CA LEU A 82 4.02 -10.72 1.58
C LEU A 82 4.99 -11.07 2.71
N GLY A 83 6.02 -10.25 2.87
CA GLY A 83 7.04 -10.44 3.90
C GLY A 83 8.40 -10.05 3.39
N VAL A 84 9.45 -10.34 4.15
CA VAL A 84 10.82 -9.95 3.77
C VAL A 84 11.24 -10.57 2.43
N ASP A 85 10.84 -11.82 2.17
CA ASP A 85 11.15 -12.51 0.91
C ASP A 85 10.44 -11.91 -0.31
N SER A 86 9.41 -11.09 -0.13
CA SER A 86 8.76 -10.41 -1.25
C SER A 86 9.66 -9.36 -1.93
N ILE A 87 10.71 -8.86 -1.25
CA ILE A 87 11.77 -8.05 -1.90
C ILE A 87 12.57 -8.91 -2.89
N LYS A 88 12.93 -10.13 -2.49
CA LYS A 88 13.63 -11.07 -3.39
C LYS A 88 12.74 -11.40 -4.58
N MET A 89 11.44 -11.60 -4.34
CA MET A 89 10.48 -11.85 -5.41
C MET A 89 10.39 -10.67 -6.39
N LEU A 90 10.43 -9.43 -5.90
CA LEU A 90 10.51 -8.23 -6.77
C LEU A 90 11.75 -8.24 -7.66
N TYR A 91 12.90 -8.55 -7.09
CA TYR A 91 14.14 -8.67 -7.83
C TYR A 91 14.02 -9.75 -8.91
N TYR A 92 13.58 -10.96 -8.56
CA TYR A 92 13.44 -12.05 -9.51
C TYR A 92 12.46 -11.71 -10.63
N LEU A 93 11.28 -11.16 -10.30
CA LEU A 93 10.27 -10.78 -11.28
C LEU A 93 10.85 -9.79 -12.29
N PHE A 94 11.56 -8.75 -11.82
CA PHE A 94 12.15 -7.74 -12.70
C PHE A 94 13.17 -8.30 -13.70
N PHE A 95 14.00 -9.26 -13.27
CA PHE A 95 15.04 -9.86 -14.12
C PHE A 95 14.61 -11.13 -14.87
N TRP A 96 13.40 -11.63 -14.62
CA TRP A 96 12.93 -12.86 -15.25
C TRP A 96 12.49 -12.65 -16.70
N LYS A 97 12.79 -13.63 -17.55
CA LYS A 97 12.36 -13.66 -18.96
C LYS A 97 10.83 -13.66 -19.11
N TYR A 98 10.11 -14.18 -18.12
CA TYR A 98 8.64 -14.21 -18.07
C TYR A 98 8.15 -13.23 -17.00
N PHE A 99 8.38 -11.94 -17.23
CA PHE A 99 7.95 -10.87 -16.36
C PHE A 99 6.43 -10.90 -16.15
N ASN A 100 5.99 -11.25 -14.93
CA ASN A 100 4.59 -11.15 -14.55
C ASN A 100 4.32 -9.75 -13.98
N ILE A 101 3.77 -8.87 -14.82
CA ILE A 101 3.50 -7.47 -14.47
C ILE A 101 2.53 -7.32 -13.29
N GLN A 102 1.55 -8.21 -13.18
CA GLN A 102 0.55 -8.18 -12.11
C GLN A 102 1.23 -8.44 -10.76
N ALA A 103 2.03 -9.51 -10.67
CA ALA A 103 2.77 -9.84 -9.46
C ALA A 103 3.78 -8.74 -9.11
N TYR A 104 4.50 -8.21 -10.11
CA TYR A 104 5.45 -7.12 -9.91
C TYR A 104 4.79 -5.87 -9.32
N LEU A 105 3.66 -5.42 -9.89
CA LEU A 105 2.90 -4.28 -9.39
C LEU A 105 2.37 -4.52 -7.97
N PHE A 106 1.90 -5.72 -7.67
CA PHE A 106 1.42 -6.09 -6.33
C PHE A 106 2.54 -5.97 -5.28
N TYR A 107 3.70 -6.59 -5.52
CA TYR A 107 4.80 -6.54 -4.56
C TYR A 107 5.41 -5.14 -4.44
N LEU A 108 5.57 -4.43 -5.57
CA LEU A 108 6.17 -3.10 -5.58
C LEU A 108 5.30 -2.12 -4.81
N SER A 109 4.00 -2.10 -5.10
CA SER A 109 3.06 -1.22 -4.39
C SER A 109 2.96 -1.56 -2.90
N SER A 110 3.02 -2.85 -2.54
CA SER A 110 3.01 -3.31 -1.14
C SER A 110 4.20 -2.78 -0.34
N TRP A 111 5.39 -2.71 -0.94
CA TRP A 111 6.59 -2.11 -0.31
C TRP A 111 6.61 -0.59 -0.34
N LEU A 112 6.10 0.03 -1.41
CA LEU A 112 6.06 1.49 -1.52
C LEU A 112 5.13 2.13 -0.49
N MET A 113 4.01 1.49 -0.17
CA MET A 113 3.03 2.00 0.80
C MET A 113 3.62 2.36 2.18
N PRO A 114 4.32 1.45 2.90
CA PRO A 114 4.94 1.80 4.17
C PRO A 114 6.10 2.79 4.01
N ILE A 115 6.90 2.72 2.93
CA ILE A 115 8.01 3.65 2.68
C ILE A 115 7.49 5.08 2.50
N ILE A 116 6.50 5.29 1.63
CA ILE A 116 5.90 6.60 1.37
C ILE A 116 5.24 7.14 2.65
N SER A 117 4.60 6.27 3.43
CA SER A 117 3.99 6.65 4.70
C SER A 117 5.02 7.09 5.73
N LEU A 118 6.15 6.39 5.84
CA LEU A 118 7.26 6.76 6.72
C LEU A 118 7.82 8.14 6.34
N ILE A 119 8.00 8.41 5.04
CA ILE A 119 8.40 9.74 4.55
C ILE A 119 7.36 10.78 4.99
N GLY A 120 6.07 10.48 4.84
CA GLY A 120 4.97 11.31 5.35
C GLY A 120 5.05 11.60 6.84
N VAL A 121 5.39 10.61 7.67
CA VAL A 121 5.59 10.76 9.12
C VAL A 121 6.73 11.74 9.40
N ILE A 122 7.87 11.62 8.71
CA ILE A 122 9.02 12.51 8.90
C ILE A 122 8.62 13.97 8.64
N PHE A 123 7.94 14.24 7.52
CA PHE A 123 7.47 15.59 7.20
C PHE A 123 6.44 16.10 8.22
N GLN A 124 5.53 15.23 8.66
CA GLN A 124 4.53 15.59 9.65
C GLN A 124 5.15 15.98 11.00
N ILE A 125 6.18 15.27 11.44
CA ILE A 125 6.93 15.61 12.66
C ILE A 125 7.65 16.95 12.50
N GLN A 126 8.25 17.20 11.33
CA GLN A 126 8.93 18.48 11.04
C GLN A 126 7.94 19.66 11.04
N GLU A 127 6.77 19.52 10.43
CA GLU A 127 5.72 20.54 10.43
C GLU A 127 5.22 20.83 11.86
N TYR A 128 5.02 19.78 12.67
CA TYR A 128 4.63 19.92 14.07
C TYR A 128 5.69 20.68 14.89
N LYS A 129 6.97 20.32 14.76
CA LYS A 129 8.07 21.04 15.44
C LYS A 129 8.12 22.52 15.04
N LYS A 130 7.96 22.84 13.75
CA LYS A 130 7.91 24.23 13.28
C LYS A 130 6.75 25.02 13.91
N SER A 131 5.55 24.44 13.96
CA SER A 131 4.39 25.13 14.56
C SER A 131 4.58 25.46 16.05
N LYS A 132 5.33 24.65 16.80
CA LYS A 132 5.63 24.90 18.22
C LYS A 132 6.67 25.99 18.43
N ASN A 133 7.61 26.15 17.49
CA ASN A 133 8.66 27.17 17.59
C ASN A 133 8.18 28.58 17.23
N VAL A 134 7.06 28.72 16.51
CA VAL A 134 6.46 30.03 16.17
C VAL A 134 5.62 30.60 17.32
N ILE A 135 5.30 29.78 18.33
CA ILE A 135 4.50 30.18 19.52
C ILE A 135 5.42 30.56 20.70
N LYS A 136 6.75 30.65 20.48
CA LYS A 136 7.71 31.19 21.45
C LYS A 136 8.11 32.59 21.05
#